data_AF-A0A813X6U5-F1
#
_entry.id   AF-A0A813X6U5-F1
#
_cell.length_a   1.000
_cell.length_b   1.000
_cell.length_c   1.000
_cell.angle_alpha   90.00
_cell.angle_beta   90.00
_cell.angle_gamma   90.00
#
_symmetry.space_group_name_H-M   'P 1'
#
loop_
_entity.id
_entity.type
_entity.pdbx_description
1 polymer ?
#
loop_
_entity_poly.entity_id
_entity_poly.type
_entity_poly.pdbx_seq_one_letter_code
_entity_poly.pdbx_strand_id
1 'polypeptide(L)'
;MEWEPRKNSFYIILNDTLQHSDREQLLLPWFKFLKLFLTALSKLPLAGHRTIYRGVKLDLREKYNEGTQIVWWGFSSCTTTVKVLENDSFFGKRGTRTLFAIECDTGKEIREHSFYRKEDEILLLPGREFEVVSSVYMGHKLTMIQLKEIVPQFPNIASIISSKYPAIAPSLTTIVPVTETEGPKPALQFETVIQSMKASYRSKSITDADIERAMEDALVQQQCIELDLSWNEITHEGVAKLAKKLRNNTTLTALNLQANRIGTIGAQHLADILQYNNTLTTLDLYNNQIGDNGAQHLADALRNNKILATLDLGANGIKTLGTQHLASALQNNTTLTTLDFTGNQIGHKGVQHLADALQNNTTLTTLYLGGNQIGIIGAQYLAEALRHNTALTTLYLGGNQIGAFGAQHLADVFKKNTTLTTLDLIGNQIGDKGAQYLADALQQNMTLTTLNLQVNLIGDKGARRLADALINNTTLTTLDLHNNQIKEKLEYRLKELIERNKQRTKS
;
A
#
# COMPACT_ATOMS: atom_id res chain seq x y z
N MET A 1 1.17 -50.88 16.75
CA MET A 1 0.54 -49.58 16.42
C MET A 1 -0.32 -49.82 15.20
N GLU A 2 -1.64 -49.66 15.30
CA GLU A 2 -2.55 -49.85 14.14
C GLU A 2 -2.21 -48.83 13.05
N TRP A 3 -2.13 -49.27 11.80
CA TRP A 3 -1.74 -48.43 10.69
C TRP A 3 -2.90 -47.51 10.29
N GLU A 4 -2.82 -46.22 10.68
CA GLU A 4 -3.71 -45.16 10.21
C GLU A 4 -3.08 -44.44 8.99
N PRO A 5 -3.59 -44.62 7.75
CA PRO A 5 -2.94 -44.12 6.54
C PRO A 5 -2.73 -42.60 6.49
N ARG A 6 -3.55 -41.81 7.20
CA ARG A 6 -3.43 -40.33 7.25
C ARG A 6 -2.45 -39.81 8.31
N LYS A 7 -2.14 -40.60 9.34
CA LYS A 7 -1.22 -40.18 10.42
C LYS A 7 0.14 -40.88 10.32
N ASN A 8 0.15 -42.10 9.79
CA ASN A 8 1.33 -42.96 9.71
C ASN A 8 1.88 -43.06 8.27
N SER A 9 1.63 -42.04 7.44
CA SER A 9 2.21 -42.01 6.11
C SER A 9 3.72 -41.75 6.19
N PHE A 10 4.48 -42.43 5.34
CA PHE A 10 5.93 -42.26 5.28
C PHE A 10 6.34 -40.79 5.11
N TYR A 11 5.59 -40.04 4.30
CA TYR A 11 5.82 -38.62 4.06
C TYR A 11 5.73 -37.78 5.33
N ILE A 12 4.70 -37.99 6.16
CA ILE A 12 4.49 -37.26 7.40
C ILE A 12 5.61 -37.58 8.39
N ILE A 13 5.87 -38.87 8.63
CA ILE A 13 6.92 -39.31 9.57
C ILE A 13 8.29 -38.75 9.16
N LEU A 14 8.60 -38.81 7.86
CA LEU A 14 9.88 -38.32 7.36
C LEU A 14 10.00 -36.81 7.50
N ASN A 15 8.97 -36.04 7.15
CA ASN A 15 8.99 -34.58 7.28
C ASN A 15 9.02 -34.13 8.75
N ASP A 16 8.28 -34.77 9.64
CA ASP A 16 8.32 -34.48 11.07
C ASP A 16 9.73 -34.73 11.63
N THR A 17 10.34 -35.86 11.26
CA THR A 17 11.71 -36.19 11.67
C THR A 17 12.72 -35.20 11.10
N LEU A 18 12.58 -34.85 9.82
CA LEU A 18 13.44 -33.88 9.18
C LEU A 18 13.34 -32.49 9.79
N GLN A 19 12.18 -32.09 10.33
CA GLN A 19 11.95 -30.77 10.91
C GLN A 19 12.29 -30.70 12.41
N HIS A 20 12.50 -31.84 13.07
CA HIS A 20 12.79 -31.95 14.50
C HIS A 20 14.16 -31.36 14.89
N SER A 21 14.31 -30.77 16.08
CA SER A 21 15.61 -30.25 16.55
C SER A 21 16.73 -31.30 16.50
N ASP A 22 16.45 -32.52 16.97
CA ASP A 22 17.39 -33.65 17.03
C ASP A 22 17.49 -34.48 15.73
N ARG A 23 17.13 -33.90 14.58
CA ARG A 23 17.07 -34.61 13.28
C ARG A 23 18.33 -35.40 12.94
N GLU A 24 19.51 -34.92 13.34
CA GLU A 24 20.78 -35.59 13.08
C GLU A 24 20.84 -36.99 13.71
N GLN A 25 20.30 -37.15 14.92
CA GLN A 25 20.24 -38.44 15.60
C GLN A 25 19.10 -39.30 15.06
N LEU A 26 17.93 -38.69 14.85
CA LEU A 26 16.72 -39.41 14.44
C LEU A 26 16.76 -39.93 13.01
N LEU A 27 17.47 -39.25 12.10
CA LEU A 27 17.62 -39.67 10.71
C LEU A 27 18.77 -40.65 10.49
N LEU A 28 19.64 -40.85 11.48
CA LEU A 28 20.80 -41.73 11.34
C LEU A 28 20.43 -43.16 10.90
N PRO A 29 19.36 -43.80 11.42
CA PRO A 29 18.91 -45.11 10.94
C PRO A 29 18.39 -45.09 9.49
N TRP A 30 17.86 -43.94 9.05
CA TRP A 30 17.26 -43.74 7.73
C TRP A 30 18.27 -43.28 6.67
N PHE A 31 19.53 -43.05 7.05
CA PHE A 31 20.50 -42.41 6.18
C PHE A 31 20.73 -43.15 4.85
N LYS A 32 20.89 -44.48 4.87
CA LYS A 32 21.09 -45.27 3.63
C LYS A 32 19.89 -45.14 2.70
N PHE A 33 18.68 -45.13 3.27
CA PHE A 33 17.45 -44.90 2.53
C PHE A 33 17.42 -43.48 1.95
N LEU A 34 17.66 -42.46 2.77
CA LEU A 34 17.68 -41.05 2.34
C LEU A 34 18.72 -40.80 1.26
N LYS A 35 19.90 -41.40 1.36
CA LYS A 35 20.94 -41.33 0.33
C LYS A 35 20.44 -41.91 -0.99
N LEU A 36 19.88 -43.13 -0.98
CA LEU A 36 19.34 -43.75 -2.18
C LEU A 36 18.17 -42.93 -2.76
N PHE A 37 17.28 -42.45 -1.90
CA PHE A 37 16.10 -41.69 -2.28
C PHE A 37 16.48 -40.33 -2.88
N LEU A 38 17.33 -39.55 -2.23
CA LEU A 38 17.84 -38.28 -2.76
C LEU A 38 18.70 -38.49 -4.01
N THR A 39 19.45 -39.60 -4.10
CA THR A 39 20.17 -39.95 -5.33
C THR A 39 19.20 -40.23 -6.47
N ALA A 40 18.11 -40.96 -6.23
CA ALA A 40 17.07 -41.19 -7.22
C ALA A 40 16.40 -39.88 -7.64
N LEU A 41 16.01 -39.02 -6.68
CA LEU A 41 15.43 -37.71 -6.95
C LEU A 41 16.40 -36.78 -7.68
N SER A 42 17.71 -36.92 -7.48
CA SER A 42 18.72 -36.12 -8.21
C SER A 42 18.67 -36.36 -9.72
N LYS A 43 18.20 -37.54 -10.16
CA LYS A 43 18.05 -37.91 -11.57
C LYS A 43 16.80 -37.33 -12.23
N LEU A 44 15.86 -36.78 -11.46
CA LEU A 44 14.71 -36.08 -12.01
C LEU A 44 15.12 -34.74 -12.65
N PRO A 45 14.40 -34.29 -13.67
CA PRO A 45 14.66 -32.99 -14.30
C PRO A 45 14.55 -31.85 -13.29
N LEU A 46 15.42 -30.87 -13.44
CA LEU A 46 15.32 -29.61 -12.70
C LEU A 46 14.18 -28.77 -13.29
N ALA A 47 13.47 -28.05 -12.43
CA ALA A 47 12.52 -27.03 -12.87
C ALA A 47 13.22 -25.83 -13.52
N GLY A 48 14.52 -25.63 -13.26
CA GLY A 48 15.22 -24.40 -13.65
C GLY A 48 14.72 -23.19 -12.86
N HIS A 49 15.36 -22.05 -13.08
CA HIS A 49 15.06 -20.82 -12.34
C HIS A 49 13.60 -20.38 -12.56
N ARG A 50 12.78 -20.43 -11.50
CA ARG A 50 11.39 -19.94 -11.51
C ARG A 50 10.85 -19.69 -10.10
N THR A 51 9.75 -18.97 -10.01
CA THR A 51 8.99 -18.84 -8.76
C THR A 51 8.04 -20.02 -8.57
N ILE A 52 8.09 -20.63 -7.39
CA ILE A 52 7.18 -21.70 -6.96
C ILE A 52 6.44 -21.28 -5.69
N TYR A 53 5.24 -21.83 -5.50
CA TYR A 53 4.35 -21.44 -4.41
C TYR A 53 4.03 -22.60 -3.48
N ARG A 54 3.97 -22.28 -2.17
CA ARG A 54 3.54 -23.21 -1.13
C ARG A 54 2.64 -22.49 -0.13
N GLY A 55 1.43 -23.02 0.08
CA GLY A 55 0.53 -22.54 1.12
C GLY A 55 0.56 -23.41 2.38
N VAL A 56 0.41 -22.79 3.54
CA VAL A 56 0.23 -23.46 4.84
C VAL A 56 -0.80 -22.72 5.70
N LYS A 57 -1.59 -23.46 6.48
CA LYS A 57 -2.66 -22.92 7.35
C LYS A 57 -2.14 -22.54 8.74
N LEU A 58 -1.06 -21.76 8.79
CA LEU A 58 -0.42 -21.24 10.00
C LEU A 58 0.06 -19.82 9.74
N ASP A 59 0.16 -18.99 10.78
CA ASP A 59 0.92 -17.74 10.70
C ASP A 59 2.36 -18.03 11.07
N LEU A 60 3.27 -17.81 10.12
CA LEU A 60 4.70 -18.08 10.29
C LEU A 60 5.52 -16.79 10.27
N ARG A 61 4.89 -15.61 10.31
CA ARG A 61 5.57 -14.31 10.21
C ARG A 61 6.77 -14.18 11.14
N GLU A 62 6.59 -14.53 12.41
CA GLU A 62 7.64 -14.40 13.44
C GLU A 62 8.83 -15.34 13.25
N LYS A 63 8.66 -16.41 12.45
CA LYS A 63 9.72 -17.38 12.16
C LYS A 63 10.59 -17.00 10.97
N TYR A 64 10.14 -16.06 10.13
CA TYR A 64 10.81 -15.67 8.89
C TYR A 64 10.98 -14.16 8.90
N ASN A 65 12.08 -13.68 9.49
CA ASN A 65 12.40 -12.26 9.54
C ASN A 65 13.18 -11.87 8.28
N GLU A 66 12.86 -10.71 7.70
CA GLU A 66 13.52 -10.20 6.50
C GLU A 66 15.04 -10.10 6.68
N GLY A 67 15.79 -10.49 5.65
CA GLY A 67 17.26 -10.52 5.64
C GLY A 67 17.90 -11.70 6.39
N THR A 68 17.10 -12.61 6.97
CA THR A 68 17.64 -13.82 7.62
C THR A 68 17.83 -14.96 6.63
N GLN A 69 18.79 -15.84 6.94
CA GLN A 69 18.98 -17.09 6.22
C GLN A 69 18.30 -18.24 6.98
N ILE A 70 17.56 -19.07 6.27
CA ILE A 70 16.86 -20.23 6.82
C ILE A 70 17.20 -21.49 6.03
N VAL A 71 17.16 -22.63 6.70
CA VAL A 71 17.28 -23.94 6.05
C VAL A 71 15.90 -24.61 5.99
N TRP A 72 15.44 -24.90 4.78
CA TRP A 72 14.19 -25.59 4.53
C TRP A 72 14.38 -27.10 4.65
N TRP A 73 13.88 -27.69 5.72
CA TRP A 73 14.12 -29.10 6.02
C TRP A 73 13.03 -30.06 5.57
N GLY A 74 11.91 -29.60 5.00
CA GLY A 74 10.83 -30.48 4.56
C GLY A 74 10.91 -30.81 3.07
N PHE A 75 10.54 -32.04 2.69
CA PHE A 75 10.01 -32.28 1.36
C PHE A 75 8.72 -31.49 1.21
N SER A 76 8.60 -30.68 0.17
CA SER A 76 7.42 -29.83 -0.03
C SER A 76 7.00 -29.86 -1.49
N SER A 77 5.77 -30.31 -1.71
CA SER A 77 5.09 -30.16 -2.99
C SER A 77 4.71 -28.69 -3.18
N CYS A 78 5.18 -28.11 -4.27
CA CYS A 78 4.99 -26.73 -4.67
C CYS A 78 4.35 -26.68 -6.06
N THR A 79 3.71 -25.56 -6.37
CA THR A 79 3.08 -25.33 -7.67
C THR A 79 3.65 -24.07 -8.31
N THR A 80 3.71 -24.02 -9.64
CA THR A 80 3.98 -22.76 -10.37
C THR A 80 2.76 -21.86 -10.49
N THR A 81 1.57 -22.36 -10.12
CA THR A 81 0.29 -21.69 -10.36
C THR A 81 -0.43 -21.38 -9.05
N VAL A 82 -0.55 -20.09 -8.71
CA VAL A 82 -1.22 -19.65 -7.47
C VAL A 82 -2.69 -20.09 -7.40
N LYS A 83 -3.40 -20.20 -8.54
CA LYS A 83 -4.80 -20.65 -8.59
C LYS A 83 -5.01 -22.03 -7.95
N VAL A 84 -4.02 -22.93 -8.01
CA VAL A 84 -4.11 -24.26 -7.39
C VAL A 84 -4.24 -24.13 -5.86
N LEU A 85 -3.65 -23.09 -5.26
CA LEU A 85 -3.71 -22.82 -3.82
C LEU A 85 -5.06 -22.22 -3.39
N GLU A 86 -5.92 -21.79 -4.31
CA GLU A 86 -7.26 -21.31 -3.98
C GLU A 86 -8.18 -22.43 -3.49
N ASN A 87 -7.86 -23.70 -3.76
CA ASN A 87 -8.62 -24.83 -3.27
C ASN A 87 -8.42 -24.99 -1.74
N ASP A 88 -9.53 -25.04 -1.02
CA ASP A 88 -9.57 -25.16 0.45
C ASP A 88 -8.86 -26.39 0.99
N SER A 89 -8.68 -27.43 0.17
CA SER A 89 -7.93 -28.64 0.54
C SER A 89 -6.42 -28.39 0.64
N PHE A 90 -5.89 -27.38 -0.04
CA PHE A 90 -4.45 -27.05 -0.03
C PHE A 90 -4.15 -25.84 0.85
N PHE A 91 -4.69 -24.68 0.51
CA PHE A 91 -4.44 -23.42 1.23
C PHE A 91 -5.76 -22.70 1.51
N GLY A 92 -6.59 -22.51 0.48
CA GLY A 92 -7.91 -21.91 0.60
C GLY A 92 -7.86 -20.39 0.75
N LYS A 93 -9.04 -19.77 0.76
CA LYS A 93 -9.17 -18.30 0.77
C LYS A 93 -9.37 -17.69 2.16
N ARG A 94 -9.40 -18.51 3.22
CA ARG A 94 -9.83 -18.08 4.58
C ARG A 94 -8.93 -18.62 5.68
N GLY A 95 -9.02 -17.99 6.86
CA GLY A 95 -8.32 -18.41 8.07
C GLY A 95 -6.85 -17.98 8.11
N THR A 96 -6.21 -18.26 9.25
CA THR A 96 -4.79 -17.98 9.47
C THR A 96 -3.94 -18.82 8.54
N ARG A 97 -3.16 -18.15 7.69
CA ARG A 97 -2.41 -18.83 6.64
C ARG A 97 -1.20 -18.03 6.18
N THR A 98 -0.19 -18.76 5.70
CA THR A 98 1.05 -18.23 5.15
C THR A 98 1.21 -18.72 3.72
N LEU A 99 1.40 -17.80 2.78
CA LEU A 99 1.77 -18.09 1.40
C LEU A 99 3.28 -17.86 1.22
N PHE A 100 4.01 -18.90 0.84
CA PHE A 100 5.39 -18.79 0.41
C PHE A 100 5.44 -18.59 -1.10
N ALA A 101 6.16 -17.57 -1.53
CA ALA A 101 6.61 -17.38 -2.90
C ALA A 101 8.14 -17.58 -2.92
N ILE A 102 8.61 -18.60 -3.62
CA ILE A 102 9.98 -19.09 -3.53
C ILE A 102 10.62 -18.96 -4.90
N GLU A 103 11.60 -18.07 -5.08
CA GLU A 103 12.53 -18.16 -6.21
C GLU A 103 13.39 -19.40 -6.01
N CYS A 104 13.23 -20.38 -6.90
CA CYS A 104 13.83 -21.69 -6.79
C CYS A 104 14.56 -22.05 -8.07
N ASP A 105 15.79 -22.56 -7.92
CA ASP A 105 16.65 -23.05 -8.99
C ASP A 105 16.72 -24.58 -8.99
N THR A 106 16.62 -25.20 -7.81
CA THR A 106 16.96 -26.61 -7.63
C THR A 106 15.77 -27.55 -7.46
N GLY A 107 14.54 -27.03 -7.56
CA GLY A 107 13.31 -27.80 -7.50
C GLY A 107 13.27 -28.91 -8.56
N LYS A 108 12.66 -30.05 -8.22
CA LYS A 108 12.52 -31.20 -9.13
C LYS A 108 11.13 -31.24 -9.74
N GLU A 109 11.03 -31.30 -11.06
CA GLU A 109 9.73 -31.47 -11.71
C GLU A 109 9.25 -32.90 -11.48
N ILE A 110 8.07 -33.03 -10.85
CA ILE A 110 7.45 -34.32 -10.52
C ILE A 110 6.07 -34.48 -11.16
N ARG A 111 5.70 -33.61 -12.10
CA ARG A 111 4.39 -33.63 -12.78
C ARG A 111 4.00 -35.01 -13.31
N GLU A 112 4.93 -35.75 -13.90
CA GLU A 112 4.66 -37.11 -14.43
C GLU A 112 4.31 -38.13 -13.33
N HIS A 113 4.71 -37.84 -12.10
CA HIS A 113 4.49 -38.65 -10.90
C HIS A 113 3.42 -38.06 -9.97
N SER A 114 2.85 -36.91 -10.32
CA SER A 114 1.81 -36.24 -9.56
C SER A 114 0.50 -37.02 -9.59
N PHE A 115 -0.22 -37.02 -8.48
CA PHE A 115 -1.61 -37.46 -8.44
C PHE A 115 -2.52 -36.57 -9.32
N TYR A 116 -2.12 -35.31 -9.52
CA TYR A 116 -2.81 -34.29 -10.31
C TYR A 116 -2.01 -33.95 -11.57
N ARG A 117 -2.05 -34.82 -12.59
CA ARG A 117 -1.26 -34.69 -13.84
C ARG A 117 -1.45 -33.38 -14.64
N LYS A 118 -2.46 -32.57 -14.30
CA LYS A 118 -2.74 -31.26 -14.91
C LYS A 118 -2.02 -30.10 -14.22
N GLU A 119 -1.40 -30.35 -13.07
CA GLU A 119 -0.67 -29.36 -12.29
C GLU A 119 0.83 -29.50 -12.55
N ASP A 120 1.51 -28.36 -12.76
CA ASP A 120 2.97 -28.33 -12.80
C ASP A 120 3.48 -28.41 -11.35
N GLU A 121 3.61 -29.65 -10.88
CA GLU A 121 4.06 -29.95 -9.52
C GLU A 121 5.59 -30.02 -9.46
N ILE A 122 6.15 -29.25 -8.53
CA ILE A 122 7.58 -29.15 -8.28
C ILE A 122 7.85 -29.59 -6.85
N LEU A 123 8.76 -30.53 -6.68
CA LEU A 123 9.20 -30.99 -5.38
C LEU A 123 10.40 -30.18 -4.91
N LEU A 124 10.21 -29.43 -3.83
CA LEU A 124 11.29 -28.82 -3.08
C LEU A 124 11.89 -29.85 -2.12
N LEU A 125 13.21 -30.02 -2.19
CA LEU A 125 13.97 -30.98 -1.39
C LEU A 125 14.36 -30.38 -0.03
N PRO A 126 14.53 -31.22 1.01
CA PRO A 126 15.00 -30.76 2.32
C PRO A 126 16.47 -30.34 2.28
N GLY A 127 16.91 -29.56 3.27
CA GLY A 127 18.30 -29.08 3.42
C GLY A 127 18.67 -27.94 2.48
N ARG A 128 17.69 -27.19 1.96
CA ARG A 128 17.94 -26.04 1.06
C ARG A 128 18.02 -24.74 1.84
N GLU A 129 18.96 -23.88 1.46
CA GLU A 129 19.16 -22.60 2.11
C GLU A 129 18.42 -21.51 1.35
N PHE A 130 17.77 -20.62 2.09
CA PHE A 130 17.01 -19.52 1.54
C PHE A 130 17.31 -18.24 2.30
N GLU A 131 17.39 -17.15 1.56
CA GLU A 131 17.27 -15.81 2.12
C GLU A 131 15.79 -15.44 2.21
N VAL A 132 15.37 -14.90 3.36
CA VAL A 132 14.04 -14.31 3.51
C VAL A 132 14.05 -12.90 2.92
N VAL A 133 13.55 -12.77 1.71
CA VAL A 133 13.51 -11.49 0.97
C VAL A 133 12.49 -10.53 1.56
N SER A 134 11.34 -11.05 2.00
CA SER A 134 10.33 -10.26 2.70
C SER A 134 9.37 -11.14 3.49
N SER A 135 8.78 -10.57 4.54
CA SER A 135 7.77 -11.21 5.38
C SER A 135 6.71 -10.19 5.75
N VAL A 136 5.60 -10.20 5.00
CA VAL A 136 4.59 -9.13 5.06
C VAL A 136 3.27 -9.70 5.55
N TYR A 137 2.72 -9.07 6.58
CA TYR A 137 1.34 -9.32 6.98
C TYR A 137 0.41 -8.57 6.04
N MET A 138 -0.37 -9.31 5.25
CA MET A 138 -1.26 -8.76 4.22
C MET A 138 -2.63 -8.37 4.79
N GLY A 139 -2.82 -8.40 6.11
CA GLY A 139 -4.15 -8.33 6.72
C GLY A 139 -4.89 -9.68 6.67
N HIS A 140 -6.07 -9.73 7.28
CA HIS A 140 -7.03 -10.85 7.13
C HIS A 140 -6.47 -12.25 7.45
N LYS A 141 -5.53 -12.29 8.39
CA LYS A 141 -4.81 -13.52 8.81
C LYS A 141 -4.01 -14.17 7.66
N LEU A 142 -3.66 -13.41 6.61
CA LEU A 142 -2.72 -13.83 5.57
C LEU A 142 -1.35 -13.20 5.82
N THR A 143 -0.35 -14.06 5.95
CA THR A 143 1.07 -13.67 5.89
C THR A 143 1.63 -14.12 4.54
N MET A 144 2.45 -13.30 3.91
CA MET A 144 3.16 -13.66 2.69
C MET A 144 4.66 -13.56 2.93
N ILE A 145 5.37 -14.64 2.61
CA ILE A 145 6.82 -14.74 2.80
C ILE A 145 7.46 -15.00 1.45
N GLN A 146 8.40 -14.14 1.08
CA GLN A 146 9.22 -14.32 -0.10
C GLN A 146 10.55 -14.94 0.29
N LEU A 147 10.91 -16.03 -0.38
CA LEU A 147 12.17 -16.72 -0.20
C LEU A 147 12.94 -16.70 -1.51
N LYS A 148 14.26 -16.50 -1.41
CA LYS A 148 15.18 -16.66 -2.53
C LYS A 148 16.14 -17.78 -2.22
N GLU A 149 16.19 -18.78 -3.09
CA GLU A 149 17.11 -19.90 -2.92
C GLU A 149 18.55 -19.41 -2.98
N ILE A 150 19.32 -19.71 -1.94
CA ILE A 150 20.77 -19.55 -1.94
C ILE A 150 21.29 -20.82 -2.57
N VAL A 151 21.60 -20.78 -3.86
CA VAL A 151 21.99 -21.95 -4.67
C VAL A 151 23.10 -22.76 -3.96
N PRO A 152 22.79 -23.91 -3.34
CA PRO A 152 23.79 -24.67 -2.60
C PRO A 152 24.33 -25.83 -3.44
N GLN A 153 25.60 -26.19 -3.25
CA GLN A 153 26.26 -27.29 -3.99
C GLN A 153 25.73 -28.70 -3.65
N PHE A 154 24.96 -28.86 -2.57
CA PHE A 154 24.14 -30.05 -2.27
C PHE A 154 23.17 -29.66 -1.13
N PRO A 155 22.02 -30.34 -0.94
CA PRO A 155 21.27 -30.23 0.31
C PRO A 155 22.18 -30.35 1.53
N ASN A 156 22.03 -29.46 2.52
CA ASN A 156 22.78 -29.46 3.78
C ASN A 156 22.37 -30.65 4.67
N ILE A 157 22.58 -31.86 4.18
CA ILE A 157 22.36 -33.15 4.84
C ILE A 157 23.72 -33.81 5.13
N ALA A 158 24.81 -33.24 4.59
CA ALA A 158 26.17 -33.74 4.76
C ALA A 158 26.68 -33.64 6.21
N SER A 159 26.21 -32.66 7.00
CA SER A 159 26.56 -32.56 8.44
C SER A 159 26.11 -33.78 9.25
N ILE A 160 25.00 -34.41 8.87
CA ILE A 160 24.47 -35.65 9.48
C ILE A 160 25.48 -36.82 9.34
N ILE A 161 26.40 -36.74 8.36
CA ILE A 161 27.33 -37.82 7.99
C ILE A 161 28.69 -37.71 8.71
N SER A 162 29.18 -36.49 8.98
CA SER A 162 30.60 -36.28 9.30
C SER A 162 31.05 -36.93 10.62
N SER A 163 30.11 -37.21 11.54
CA SER A 163 30.41 -37.81 12.84
C SER A 163 30.61 -39.34 12.82
N LYS A 164 30.22 -40.06 11.75
CA LYS A 164 30.25 -41.55 11.73
C LYS A 164 30.81 -42.22 10.46
N TYR A 165 30.85 -41.55 9.30
CA TYR A 165 31.36 -42.15 8.04
C TYR A 165 32.24 -41.18 7.22
N PRO A 166 33.43 -40.81 7.71
CA PRO A 166 34.31 -39.82 7.07
C PRO A 166 34.80 -40.21 5.67
N ALA A 167 34.85 -41.51 5.34
CA ALA A 167 35.35 -42.01 4.06
C ALA A 167 34.44 -41.71 2.84
N ILE A 168 33.19 -41.28 3.04
CA ILE A 168 32.20 -41.07 1.96
C ILE A 168 32.08 -39.58 1.58
N ALA A 169 32.49 -38.67 2.47
CA ALA A 169 32.38 -37.22 2.31
C ALA A 169 33.08 -36.62 1.06
N PRO A 170 34.27 -37.07 0.63
CA PRO A 170 35.00 -36.43 -0.48
C PRO A 170 34.40 -36.69 -1.87
N SER A 171 33.55 -37.70 -2.02
CA SER A 171 32.90 -38.05 -3.30
C SER A 171 31.65 -37.21 -3.61
N LEU A 172 31.25 -36.31 -2.68
CA LEU A 172 30.05 -35.48 -2.77
C LEU A 172 30.33 -34.03 -3.20
N THR A 173 31.61 -33.65 -3.35
CA THR A 173 32.06 -32.24 -3.47
C THR A 173 32.47 -31.79 -4.88
N THR A 174 32.48 -32.67 -5.88
CA THR A 174 32.85 -32.28 -7.26
C THR A 174 31.64 -32.30 -8.17
N ILE A 175 31.26 -31.15 -8.74
CA ILE A 175 31.13 -30.90 -10.20
C ILE A 175 30.67 -29.44 -10.49
N VAL A 176 31.05 -29.02 -11.70
CA VAL A 176 31.25 -27.73 -12.42
C VAL A 176 30.13 -26.66 -12.35
N PRO A 177 30.46 -25.34 -12.43
CA PRO A 177 29.49 -24.24 -12.39
C PRO A 177 28.64 -24.15 -13.66
N VAL A 178 27.36 -23.82 -13.51
CA VAL A 178 26.50 -23.37 -14.62
C VAL A 178 26.39 -21.85 -14.53
N THR A 179 26.71 -21.18 -15.64
CA THR A 179 26.69 -19.72 -15.80
C THR A 179 25.29 -19.15 -15.67
N GLU A 180 25.18 -18.04 -14.93
CA GLU A 180 23.98 -17.24 -14.72
C GLU A 180 23.37 -16.77 -16.06
N THR A 181 22.07 -16.97 -16.23
CA THR A 181 21.27 -16.23 -17.19
C THR A 181 20.24 -15.41 -16.42
N GLU A 182 20.34 -14.08 -16.50
CA GLU A 182 19.37 -13.15 -15.90
C GLU A 182 17.97 -13.38 -16.49
N GLY A 183 17.10 -14.01 -15.71
CA GLY A 183 15.66 -14.07 -15.96
C GLY A 183 14.94 -12.82 -15.43
N PRO A 184 13.74 -12.50 -15.95
CA PRO A 184 12.99 -11.32 -15.54
C PRO A 184 12.55 -11.40 -14.07
N LYS A 185 12.69 -10.28 -13.34
CA LYS A 185 12.32 -10.13 -11.91
C LYS A 185 10.82 -10.40 -11.63
N PRO A 186 10.43 -10.93 -10.45
CA PRO A 186 9.13 -11.57 -10.20
C PRO A 186 8.03 -10.61 -9.68
N ALA A 187 7.93 -9.39 -10.22
CA ALA A 187 6.88 -8.46 -9.81
C ALA A 187 5.47 -8.90 -10.24
N LEU A 188 5.35 -9.68 -11.32
CA LEU A 188 4.10 -9.87 -12.07
C LEU A 188 3.06 -10.80 -11.39
N GLN A 189 3.44 -11.62 -10.41
CA GLN A 189 2.53 -12.61 -9.79
C GLN A 189 1.97 -12.18 -8.42
N PHE A 190 2.63 -11.26 -7.72
CA PHE A 190 2.13 -10.66 -6.46
C PHE A 190 0.89 -9.80 -6.68
N GLU A 191 0.85 -9.08 -7.80
CA GLU A 191 -0.33 -8.32 -8.22
C GLU A 191 -1.55 -9.25 -8.33
N THR A 192 -1.40 -10.48 -8.82
CA THR A 192 -2.54 -11.38 -9.03
C THR A 192 -3.23 -11.79 -7.71
N VAL A 193 -2.47 -11.99 -6.63
CA VAL A 193 -3.05 -12.32 -5.30
C VAL A 193 -3.71 -11.11 -4.67
N ILE A 194 -3.08 -9.94 -4.75
CA ILE A 194 -3.67 -8.68 -4.27
C ILE A 194 -4.93 -8.36 -5.06
N GLN A 195 -4.92 -8.53 -6.38
CA GLN A 195 -6.09 -8.36 -7.25
C GLN A 195 -7.23 -9.33 -6.87
N SER A 196 -6.92 -10.55 -6.42
CA SER A 196 -7.95 -11.49 -5.94
C SER A 196 -8.65 -11.05 -4.64
N MET A 197 -8.09 -10.07 -3.92
CA MET A 197 -8.69 -9.47 -2.72
C MET A 197 -9.43 -8.17 -3.00
N LYS A 198 -9.43 -7.69 -4.25
CA LYS A 198 -10.14 -6.49 -4.69
C LYS A 198 -11.29 -6.89 -5.59
N ALA A 199 -12.48 -6.39 -5.30
CA ALA A 199 -13.62 -6.52 -6.20
C ALA A 199 -13.88 -5.17 -6.86
N SER A 200 -13.88 -5.10 -8.19
CA SER A 200 -14.23 -3.88 -8.92
C SER A 200 -15.42 -4.12 -9.85
N TYR A 201 -16.42 -3.26 -9.68
CA TYR A 201 -17.59 -3.11 -10.53
C TYR A 201 -17.66 -1.69 -11.11
N ARG A 202 -16.49 -1.06 -11.29
CA ARG A 202 -16.39 0.27 -11.87
C ARG A 202 -16.99 0.34 -13.27
N SER A 203 -17.82 1.35 -13.53
CA SER A 203 -18.40 1.60 -14.86
C SER A 203 -19.14 0.39 -15.45
N LYS A 204 -19.78 -0.43 -14.59
CA LYS A 204 -20.56 -1.60 -15.01
C LYS A 204 -22.06 -1.33 -15.06
N SER A 205 -22.47 -0.07 -14.99
CA SER A 205 -23.88 0.36 -14.95
C SER A 205 -24.64 -0.30 -13.79
N ILE A 206 -23.98 -0.48 -12.64
CA ILE A 206 -24.61 -1.02 -11.42
C ILE A 206 -25.69 -0.04 -10.95
N THR A 207 -26.89 -0.57 -10.72
CA THR A 207 -28.03 0.18 -10.16
C THR A 207 -28.32 -0.28 -8.73
N ASP A 208 -29.25 0.39 -8.05
CA ASP A 208 -29.69 0.02 -6.70
C ASP A 208 -30.24 -1.42 -6.62
N ALA A 209 -30.75 -1.98 -7.73
CA ALA A 209 -31.23 -3.36 -7.80
C ALA A 209 -30.09 -4.39 -7.78
N ASP A 210 -28.91 -4.02 -8.27
CA ASP A 210 -27.76 -4.92 -8.41
C ASP A 210 -26.92 -5.03 -7.13
N ILE A 211 -27.06 -4.07 -6.22
CA ILE A 211 -26.22 -3.96 -5.01
C ILE A 211 -26.23 -5.23 -4.17
N GLU A 212 -27.38 -5.85 -3.95
CA GLU A 212 -27.44 -7.05 -3.11
C GLU A 212 -26.61 -8.19 -3.69
N ARG A 213 -26.68 -8.39 -5.01
CA ARG A 213 -25.90 -9.40 -5.73
C ARG A 213 -24.42 -9.06 -5.72
N ALA A 214 -24.07 -7.80 -5.99
CA ALA A 214 -22.68 -7.33 -5.99
C ALA A 214 -22.04 -7.50 -4.61
N MET A 215 -22.78 -7.19 -3.54
CA MET A 215 -22.32 -7.34 -2.17
C MET A 215 -22.21 -8.80 -1.73
N GLU A 216 -23.12 -9.67 -2.19
CA GLU A 216 -23.02 -11.11 -1.92
C GLU A 216 -21.77 -11.71 -2.57
N ASP A 217 -21.54 -11.40 -3.84
CA ASP A 217 -20.34 -11.84 -4.56
C ASP A 217 -19.06 -11.27 -3.91
N ALA A 218 -18.97 -9.96 -3.72
CA ALA A 218 -17.78 -9.30 -3.21
C ALA A 218 -17.48 -9.62 -1.74
N LEU A 219 -18.47 -9.49 -0.85
CA LEU A 219 -18.23 -9.57 0.60
C LEU A 219 -18.41 -10.98 1.16
N VAL A 220 -19.29 -11.79 0.58
CA VAL A 220 -19.58 -13.13 1.12
C VAL A 220 -18.77 -14.18 0.39
N GLN A 221 -18.77 -14.17 -0.94
CA GLN A 221 -18.06 -15.18 -1.73
C GLN A 221 -16.57 -14.88 -1.80
N GLN A 222 -16.20 -13.65 -2.20
CA GLN A 222 -14.82 -13.24 -2.39
C GLN A 222 -14.15 -12.75 -1.11
N GLN A 223 -14.93 -12.26 -0.14
CA GLN A 223 -14.42 -11.62 1.09
C GLN A 223 -13.40 -10.52 0.78
N CYS A 224 -13.72 -9.67 -0.21
CA CYS A 224 -12.82 -8.62 -0.64
C CYS A 224 -12.52 -7.62 0.50
N ILE A 225 -11.36 -7.00 0.36
CA ILE A 225 -10.82 -6.00 1.31
C ILE A 225 -10.98 -4.59 0.72
N GLU A 226 -10.97 -4.50 -0.61
CA GLU A 226 -11.33 -3.30 -1.35
C GLU A 226 -12.50 -3.59 -2.27
N LEU A 227 -13.48 -2.69 -2.28
CA LEU A 227 -14.65 -2.75 -3.14
C LEU A 227 -14.76 -1.45 -3.90
N ASP A 228 -14.69 -1.54 -5.22
CA ASP A 228 -14.83 -0.42 -6.13
C ASP A 228 -16.19 -0.50 -6.86
N LEU A 229 -17.08 0.42 -6.52
CA LEU A 229 -18.40 0.62 -7.10
C LEU A 229 -18.48 1.97 -7.83
N SER A 230 -17.34 2.55 -8.20
CA SER A 230 -17.28 3.89 -8.79
C SER A 230 -17.89 3.97 -10.19
N TRP A 231 -18.30 5.17 -10.59
CA TRP A 231 -18.82 5.47 -11.94
C TRP A 231 -20.02 4.59 -12.31
N ASN A 232 -20.99 4.51 -11.41
CA ASN A 232 -22.24 3.75 -11.59
C ASN A 232 -23.46 4.65 -11.33
N GLU A 233 -24.66 4.06 -11.23
CA GLU A 233 -25.91 4.79 -11.02
C GLU A 233 -26.52 4.50 -9.63
N ILE A 234 -25.66 4.29 -8.63
CA ILE A 234 -26.08 3.98 -7.27
C ILE A 234 -26.64 5.24 -6.61
N THR A 235 -27.85 5.13 -6.06
CA THR A 235 -28.49 6.20 -5.29
C THR A 235 -28.48 5.89 -3.81
N HIS A 236 -29.09 6.77 -3.00
CA HIS A 236 -29.34 6.51 -1.59
C HIS A 236 -30.00 5.15 -1.30
N GLU A 237 -30.87 4.62 -2.18
CA GLU A 237 -31.51 3.31 -1.97
C GLU A 237 -30.50 2.16 -2.05
N GLY A 238 -29.60 2.19 -3.03
CA GLY A 238 -28.52 1.21 -3.14
C GLY A 238 -27.54 1.32 -1.98
N VAL A 239 -27.22 2.54 -1.55
CA VAL A 239 -26.39 2.77 -0.36
C VAL A 239 -27.06 2.22 0.90
N ALA A 240 -28.38 2.33 1.04
CA ALA A 240 -29.11 1.73 2.17
C ALA A 240 -28.96 0.20 2.21
N LYS A 241 -28.99 -0.47 1.05
CA LYS A 241 -28.75 -1.93 0.94
C LYS A 241 -27.30 -2.28 1.27
N LEU A 242 -26.35 -1.51 0.75
CA LEU A 242 -24.93 -1.65 1.03
C LEU A 242 -24.64 -1.49 2.53
N ALA A 243 -25.21 -0.47 3.16
CA ALA A 243 -25.09 -0.18 4.58
C ALA A 243 -25.52 -1.38 5.46
N LYS A 244 -26.64 -2.03 5.12
CA LYS A 244 -27.12 -3.23 5.83
C LYS A 244 -26.09 -4.36 5.79
N LYS A 245 -25.43 -4.58 4.65
CA LYS A 245 -24.41 -5.62 4.48
C LYS A 245 -23.09 -5.25 5.17
N LEU A 246 -22.69 -3.98 5.15
CA LEU A 246 -21.46 -3.51 5.78
C LEU A 246 -21.50 -3.51 7.31
N ARG A 247 -22.69 -3.41 7.92
CA ARG A 247 -22.83 -3.39 9.38
C ARG A 247 -22.17 -4.57 10.10
N ASN A 248 -22.20 -5.75 9.48
CA ASN A 248 -21.62 -6.98 10.02
C ASN A 248 -20.38 -7.44 9.25
N ASN A 249 -19.95 -6.68 8.23
CA ASN A 249 -18.76 -7.03 7.47
C ASN A 249 -17.52 -6.72 8.30
N THR A 250 -16.55 -7.63 8.26
CA THR A 250 -15.29 -7.56 9.03
C THR A 250 -14.05 -7.63 8.14
N THR A 251 -14.24 -7.52 6.81
CA THR A 251 -13.16 -7.71 5.83
C THR A 251 -12.89 -6.46 5.01
N LEU A 252 -13.91 -5.67 4.70
CA LEU A 252 -13.79 -4.51 3.84
C LEU A 252 -13.14 -3.35 4.59
N THR A 253 -12.02 -2.88 4.05
CA THR A 253 -11.24 -1.76 4.59
C THR A 253 -11.27 -0.55 3.67
N ALA A 254 -11.49 -0.74 2.37
CA ALA A 254 -11.65 0.35 1.41
C ALA A 254 -12.92 0.21 0.58
N LEU A 255 -13.70 1.29 0.52
CA LEU A 255 -14.90 1.39 -0.29
C LEU A 255 -14.80 2.61 -1.21
N ASN A 256 -14.84 2.37 -2.51
CA ASN A 256 -14.93 3.42 -3.51
C ASN A 256 -16.35 3.50 -4.08
N LEU A 257 -17.01 4.64 -3.86
CA LEU A 257 -18.32 4.97 -4.40
C LEU A 257 -18.29 6.24 -5.25
N GLN A 258 -17.11 6.66 -5.74
CA GLN A 258 -16.91 7.83 -6.59
C GLN A 258 -17.92 7.88 -7.76
N ALA A 259 -18.37 9.07 -8.14
CA ALA A 259 -19.17 9.33 -9.32
C ALA A 259 -20.45 8.46 -9.38
N ASN A 260 -21.25 8.55 -8.32
CA ASN A 260 -22.60 7.98 -8.21
C ASN A 260 -23.61 9.09 -7.89
N ARG A 261 -24.85 8.74 -7.50
CA ARG A 261 -25.93 9.68 -7.17
C ARG A 261 -26.39 9.51 -5.71
N ILE A 262 -25.43 9.35 -4.79
CA ILE A 262 -25.67 9.03 -3.37
C ILE A 262 -26.52 10.11 -2.68
N GLY A 263 -26.20 11.39 -2.90
CA GLY A 263 -26.90 12.51 -2.30
C GLY A 263 -26.81 12.58 -0.77
N THR A 264 -27.53 13.52 -0.18
CA THR A 264 -27.58 13.72 1.28
C THR A 264 -28.10 12.47 2.02
N ILE A 265 -29.17 11.83 1.54
CA ILE A 265 -29.78 10.67 2.22
C ILE A 265 -28.82 9.46 2.19
N GLY A 266 -28.13 9.24 1.08
CA GLY A 266 -27.13 8.18 1.01
C GLY A 266 -25.94 8.46 1.95
N ALA A 267 -25.51 9.73 2.07
CA ALA A 267 -24.48 10.11 3.05
C ALA A 267 -24.93 9.88 4.49
N GLN A 268 -26.22 10.06 4.80
CA GLN A 268 -26.78 9.69 6.10
C GLN A 268 -26.65 8.18 6.36
N HIS A 269 -27.01 7.33 5.41
CA HIS A 269 -26.84 5.88 5.55
C HIS A 269 -25.38 5.45 5.74
N LEU A 270 -24.44 6.14 5.07
CA LEU A 270 -23.01 5.92 5.27
C LEU A 270 -22.55 6.38 6.66
N ALA A 271 -23.04 7.53 7.13
CA ALA A 271 -22.77 8.01 8.48
C ALA A 271 -23.25 7.02 9.54
N ASP A 272 -24.45 6.46 9.37
CA ASP A 272 -25.01 5.47 10.29
C ASP A 272 -24.10 4.22 10.39
N ILE A 273 -23.55 3.73 9.28
CA ILE A 273 -22.65 2.56 9.33
C ILE A 273 -21.27 2.89 9.86
N LEU A 274 -20.77 4.12 9.67
CA LEU A 274 -19.47 4.53 10.20
C LEU A 274 -19.46 4.58 11.73
N GLN A 275 -20.61 4.67 12.38
CA GLN A 275 -20.70 4.60 13.85
C GLN A 275 -20.46 3.18 14.39
N TYR A 276 -20.69 2.14 13.59
CA TYR A 276 -20.63 0.75 14.04
C TYR A 276 -19.56 -0.09 13.34
N ASN A 277 -19.27 0.21 12.07
CA ASN A 277 -18.27 -0.51 11.31
C ASN A 277 -16.87 -0.19 11.86
N ASN A 278 -16.10 -1.23 12.12
CA ASN A 278 -14.79 -1.13 12.76
C ASN A 278 -13.64 -1.55 11.83
N THR A 279 -13.89 -1.66 10.52
CA THR A 279 -12.90 -2.13 9.54
C THR A 279 -12.62 -1.14 8.42
N LEU A 280 -13.60 -0.29 8.08
CA LEU A 280 -13.51 0.64 6.97
C LEU A 280 -12.57 1.80 7.32
N THR A 281 -11.37 1.77 6.74
CA THR A 281 -10.33 2.78 6.92
C THR A 281 -10.34 3.83 5.80
N THR A 282 -10.87 3.47 4.62
CA THR A 282 -10.88 4.34 3.43
C THR A 282 -12.28 4.39 2.82
N LEU A 283 -12.79 5.61 2.64
CA LEU A 283 -14.08 5.86 1.99
C LEU A 283 -13.94 6.96 0.93
N ASP A 284 -14.16 6.61 -0.33
CA ASP A 284 -14.16 7.56 -1.45
C ASP A 284 -15.59 7.87 -1.88
N LEU A 285 -15.98 9.14 -1.73
CA LEU A 285 -17.28 9.68 -2.10
C LEU A 285 -17.17 10.81 -3.12
N TYR A 286 -16.08 10.92 -3.86
CA TYR A 286 -15.89 11.98 -4.85
C TYR A 286 -17.09 12.06 -5.83
N ASN A 287 -17.58 13.27 -6.10
CA ASN A 287 -18.67 13.54 -7.06
C ASN A 287 -19.96 12.74 -6.81
N ASN A 288 -20.62 12.99 -5.66
CA ASN A 288 -21.82 12.27 -5.23
C ASN A 288 -22.98 13.17 -4.77
N GLN A 289 -22.90 14.48 -5.02
CA GLN A 289 -23.96 15.45 -4.69
C GLN A 289 -24.36 15.45 -3.20
N ILE A 290 -23.41 15.21 -2.30
CA ILE A 290 -23.67 15.05 -0.86
C ILE A 290 -24.22 16.34 -0.22
N GLY A 291 -23.68 17.50 -0.59
CA GLY A 291 -24.07 18.81 -0.07
C GLY A 291 -23.77 19.00 1.42
N ASP A 292 -24.17 20.16 1.97
CA ASP A 292 -23.88 20.54 3.36
C ASP A 292 -24.56 19.63 4.40
N ASN A 293 -25.82 19.23 4.16
CA ASN A 293 -26.55 18.34 5.07
C ASN A 293 -25.94 16.94 5.10
N GLY A 294 -25.48 16.42 3.95
CA GLY A 294 -24.80 15.14 3.91
C GLY A 294 -23.43 15.21 4.61
N ALA A 295 -22.70 16.31 4.43
CA ALA A 295 -21.47 16.58 5.17
C ALA A 295 -21.70 16.67 6.69
N GLN A 296 -22.82 17.23 7.14
CA GLN A 296 -23.21 17.22 8.55
C GLN A 296 -23.36 15.80 9.09
N HIS A 297 -24.09 14.93 8.40
CA HIS A 297 -24.25 13.53 8.83
C HIS A 297 -22.90 12.81 8.94
N LEU A 298 -22.03 12.96 7.95
CA LEU A 298 -20.68 12.39 7.98
C LEU A 298 -19.86 12.95 9.14
N ALA A 299 -19.93 14.27 9.40
CA ALA A 299 -19.28 14.90 10.54
C ALA A 299 -19.75 14.32 11.87
N ASP A 300 -21.06 14.11 12.04
CA ASP A 300 -21.62 13.53 13.26
C ASP A 300 -21.09 12.11 13.51
N ALA A 301 -20.94 11.29 12.47
CA ALA A 301 -20.32 9.97 12.57
C ALA A 301 -18.82 10.05 12.90
N LEU A 302 -18.07 10.97 12.28
CA LEU A 302 -16.62 11.13 12.46
C LEU A 302 -16.22 11.53 13.89
N ARG A 303 -17.11 12.15 14.67
CA ARG A 303 -16.81 12.46 16.09
C ARG A 303 -16.53 11.20 16.90
N ASN A 304 -17.26 10.12 16.60
CA ASN A 304 -17.20 8.87 17.35
C ASN A 304 -16.43 7.77 16.61
N ASN A 305 -16.34 7.84 15.28
CA ASN A 305 -15.56 6.89 14.51
C ASN A 305 -14.07 7.01 14.84
N LYS A 306 -13.44 5.88 15.19
CA LYS A 306 -12.01 5.78 15.56
C LYS A 306 -11.25 4.84 14.62
N ILE A 307 -11.67 4.74 13.36
CA ILE A 307 -11.11 3.76 12.41
C ILE A 307 -10.83 4.41 11.05
N LEU A 308 -11.73 5.25 10.56
CA LEU A 308 -11.60 5.89 9.26
C LEU A 308 -10.37 6.80 9.27
N ALA A 309 -9.48 6.54 8.32
CA ALA A 309 -8.20 7.22 8.15
C ALA A 309 -8.19 8.11 6.91
N THR A 310 -8.97 7.74 5.88
CA THR A 310 -9.04 8.46 4.61
C THR A 310 -10.49 8.68 4.20
N LEU A 311 -10.84 9.94 3.91
CA LEU A 311 -12.15 10.32 3.43
C LEU A 311 -12.03 11.29 2.25
N ASP A 312 -12.58 10.90 1.09
CA ASP A 312 -12.69 11.78 -0.08
C ASP A 312 -14.12 12.32 -0.21
N LEU A 313 -14.24 13.65 -0.15
CA LEU A 313 -15.48 14.41 -0.33
C LEU A 313 -15.39 15.42 -1.48
N GLY A 314 -14.47 15.22 -2.42
CA GLY A 314 -14.31 16.11 -3.56
C GLY A 314 -15.55 16.19 -4.45
N ALA A 315 -15.77 17.33 -5.10
CA ALA A 315 -16.85 17.59 -6.06
C ALA A 315 -18.27 17.27 -5.54
N ASN A 316 -18.54 17.54 -4.26
CA ASN A 316 -19.82 17.20 -3.62
C ASN A 316 -20.76 18.39 -3.39
N GLY A 317 -20.39 19.58 -3.85
CA GLY A 317 -21.17 20.80 -3.62
C GLY A 317 -21.22 21.22 -2.15
N ILE A 318 -20.23 20.82 -1.36
CA ILE A 318 -20.06 21.23 0.03
C ILE A 318 -19.65 22.71 0.05
N LYS A 319 -20.30 23.49 0.90
CA LYS A 319 -20.06 24.93 1.08
C LYS A 319 -19.57 25.19 2.50
N THR A 320 -19.67 26.44 2.93
CA THR A 320 -19.25 26.87 4.27
C THR A 320 -19.91 26.08 5.40
N LEU A 321 -21.21 25.80 5.33
CA LEU A 321 -21.93 25.15 6.44
C LEU A 321 -21.53 23.68 6.62
N GLY A 322 -21.45 22.91 5.53
CA GLY A 322 -20.99 21.51 5.59
C GLY A 322 -19.53 21.43 6.06
N THR A 323 -18.70 22.39 5.62
CA THR A 323 -17.31 22.50 6.08
C THR A 323 -17.21 22.80 7.56
N GLN A 324 -18.07 23.68 8.09
CA GLN A 324 -18.13 23.99 9.52
C GLN A 324 -18.41 22.74 10.36
N HIS A 325 -19.37 21.90 9.93
CA HIS A 325 -19.67 20.65 10.62
C HIS A 325 -18.48 19.69 10.61
N LEU A 326 -17.85 19.48 9.45
CA LEU A 326 -16.68 18.60 9.33
C LEU A 326 -15.49 19.13 10.13
N ALA A 327 -15.23 20.44 10.11
CA ALA A 327 -14.19 21.06 10.92
C ALA A 327 -14.42 20.84 12.43
N SER A 328 -15.66 20.97 12.90
CA SER A 328 -16.01 20.67 14.29
C SER A 328 -15.75 19.21 14.66
N ALA A 329 -15.97 18.27 13.73
CA ALA A 329 -15.62 16.86 13.96
C ALA A 329 -14.10 16.64 14.03
N LEU A 330 -13.33 17.29 13.16
CA LEU A 330 -11.87 17.19 13.12
C LEU A 330 -11.17 17.64 14.40
N GLN A 331 -11.77 18.56 15.17
CA GLN A 331 -11.20 19.00 16.46
C GLN A 331 -11.00 17.85 17.46
N ASN A 332 -11.82 16.81 17.39
CA ASN A 332 -11.78 15.66 18.31
C ASN A 332 -11.52 14.32 17.61
N ASN A 333 -11.45 14.31 16.28
CA ASN A 333 -11.11 13.12 15.53
C ASN A 333 -9.59 12.91 15.59
N THR A 334 -9.19 11.69 15.95
CA THR A 334 -7.78 11.31 16.16
C THR A 334 -7.32 10.20 15.22
N THR A 335 -8.08 9.93 14.15
CA THR A 335 -7.78 8.81 13.24
C THR A 335 -7.70 9.23 11.79
N LEU A 336 -8.41 10.28 11.40
CA LEU A 336 -8.37 10.80 10.05
C LEU A 336 -7.00 11.43 9.77
N THR A 337 -6.32 10.89 8.78
CA THR A 337 -5.00 11.32 8.31
C THR A 337 -5.07 12.01 6.96
N THR A 338 -6.07 11.66 6.14
CA THR A 338 -6.27 12.21 4.80
C THR A 338 -7.71 12.65 4.61
N LEU A 339 -7.89 13.90 4.18
CA LEU A 339 -9.19 14.47 3.85
C LEU A 339 -9.13 15.23 2.54
N ASP A 340 -10.01 14.87 1.61
CA ASP A 340 -10.14 15.55 0.31
C ASP A 340 -11.43 16.36 0.21
N PHE A 341 -11.29 17.64 -0.10
CA PHE A 341 -12.37 18.60 -0.35
C PHE A 341 -12.31 19.22 -1.75
N THR A 342 -11.52 18.69 -2.67
CA THR A 342 -11.24 19.26 -3.99
C THR A 342 -12.53 19.53 -4.78
N GLY A 343 -12.63 20.67 -5.46
CA GLY A 343 -13.76 20.99 -6.35
C GLY A 343 -15.09 21.24 -5.63
N ASN A 344 -15.05 21.68 -4.37
CA ASN A 344 -16.22 22.14 -3.63
C ASN A 344 -16.35 23.68 -3.68
N GLN A 345 -17.24 24.25 -2.89
CA GLN A 345 -17.52 25.70 -2.85
C GLN A 345 -17.34 26.24 -1.42
N ILE A 346 -16.26 25.81 -0.77
CA ILE A 346 -16.00 26.06 0.65
C ILE A 346 -15.89 27.56 0.97
N GLY A 347 -15.16 28.30 0.11
CA GLY A 347 -14.88 29.72 0.29
C GLY A 347 -14.00 30.02 1.52
N HIS A 348 -13.62 31.28 1.69
CA HIS A 348 -12.73 31.69 2.79
C HIS A 348 -13.34 31.45 4.19
N LYS A 349 -14.67 31.53 4.35
CA LYS A 349 -15.34 31.29 5.64
C LYS A 349 -15.33 29.81 6.04
N GLY A 350 -15.55 28.90 5.08
CA GLY A 350 -15.42 27.46 5.34
C GLY A 350 -13.98 27.10 5.70
N VAL A 351 -13.00 27.71 5.00
CA VAL A 351 -11.59 27.56 5.33
C VAL A 351 -11.23 28.12 6.70
N GLN A 352 -11.86 29.20 7.16
CA GLN A 352 -11.67 29.68 8.53
C GLN A 352 -12.00 28.60 9.56
N HIS A 353 -13.14 27.90 9.41
CA HIS A 353 -13.49 26.80 10.30
C HIS A 353 -12.49 25.65 10.24
N LEU A 354 -12.01 25.28 9.05
CA LEU A 354 -10.94 24.27 8.92
C LEU A 354 -9.66 24.73 9.60
N ALA A 355 -9.25 25.98 9.41
CA ALA A 355 -8.06 26.55 10.02
C ALA A 355 -8.14 26.50 11.55
N ASP A 356 -9.29 26.86 12.15
CA ASP A 356 -9.50 26.77 13.59
C ASP A 356 -9.40 25.33 14.11
N ALA A 357 -9.90 24.34 13.34
CA ALA A 357 -9.76 22.94 13.69
C ALA A 357 -8.32 22.43 13.56
N LEU A 358 -7.62 22.84 12.51
CA LEU A 358 -6.24 22.43 12.22
C LEU A 358 -5.25 22.90 13.26
N GLN A 359 -5.47 24.04 13.92
CA GLN A 359 -4.55 24.54 14.97
C GLN A 359 -4.24 23.50 16.06
N ASN A 360 -5.23 22.67 16.42
CA ASN A 360 -5.11 21.67 17.48
C ASN A 360 -5.18 20.22 16.97
N ASN A 361 -5.52 20.00 15.69
CA ASN A 361 -5.55 18.65 15.14
C ASN A 361 -4.12 18.12 14.94
N THR A 362 -3.85 16.95 15.52
CA THR A 362 -2.52 16.34 15.53
C THR A 362 -2.41 15.10 14.64
N THR A 363 -3.45 14.77 13.87
CA THR A 363 -3.54 13.50 13.14
C THR A 363 -3.67 13.66 11.63
N LEU A 364 -4.28 14.75 11.16
CA LEU A 364 -4.42 15.03 9.74
C LEU A 364 -3.07 15.42 9.15
N THR A 365 -2.55 14.58 8.27
CA THR A 365 -1.25 14.76 7.62
C THR A 365 -1.38 15.26 6.19
N THR A 366 -2.50 14.97 5.54
CA THR A 366 -2.77 15.31 4.14
C THR A 366 -4.14 15.96 3.98
N LEU A 367 -4.16 17.15 3.38
CA LEU A 367 -5.38 17.91 3.14
C LEU A 367 -5.42 18.42 1.69
N TYR A 368 -6.47 18.05 0.97
CA TYR A 368 -6.73 18.55 -0.38
C TYR A 368 -7.85 19.59 -0.37
N LEU A 369 -7.56 20.77 -0.87
CA LEU A 369 -8.46 21.91 -0.90
C LEU A 369 -8.52 22.55 -2.29
N GLY A 370 -8.12 21.85 -3.34
CA GLY A 370 -8.08 22.41 -4.70
C GLY A 370 -9.46 22.91 -5.18
N GLY A 371 -9.53 24.01 -5.93
CA GLY A 371 -10.76 24.46 -6.59
C GLY A 371 -11.90 24.89 -5.65
N ASN A 372 -11.59 25.49 -4.50
CA ASN A 372 -12.55 25.84 -3.43
C ASN A 372 -12.79 27.34 -3.24
N GLN A 373 -12.28 28.20 -4.12
CA GLN A 373 -12.46 29.66 -4.06
C GLN A 373 -11.98 30.27 -2.74
N ILE A 374 -10.84 29.77 -2.24
CA ILE A 374 -10.28 30.15 -0.92
C ILE A 374 -9.86 31.63 -0.89
N GLY A 375 -9.25 32.12 -1.97
CA GLY A 375 -8.78 33.49 -2.10
C GLY A 375 -7.68 33.87 -1.11
N ILE A 376 -7.36 35.16 -1.08
CA ILE A 376 -6.30 35.73 -0.22
C ILE A 376 -6.63 35.54 1.28
N ILE A 377 -7.87 35.85 1.68
CA ILE A 377 -8.30 35.79 3.08
C ILE A 377 -8.26 34.34 3.60
N GLY A 378 -8.72 33.38 2.80
CA GLY A 378 -8.64 31.97 3.20
C GLY A 378 -7.19 31.48 3.32
N ALA A 379 -6.29 31.92 2.44
CA ALA A 379 -4.86 31.63 2.56
C ALA A 379 -4.25 32.23 3.84
N GLN A 380 -4.70 33.41 4.28
CA GLN A 380 -4.31 34.00 5.55
C GLN A 380 -4.75 33.13 6.75
N TYR A 381 -5.98 32.61 6.75
CA TYR A 381 -6.44 31.71 7.81
C TYR A 381 -5.64 30.40 7.85
N LEU A 382 -5.37 29.80 6.69
CA LEU A 382 -4.52 28.60 6.61
C LEU A 382 -3.11 28.88 7.10
N ALA A 383 -2.52 30.02 6.74
CA ALA A 383 -1.21 30.41 7.24
C ALA A 383 -1.19 30.47 8.77
N GLU A 384 -2.17 31.12 9.41
CA GLU A 384 -2.22 31.17 10.87
C GLU A 384 -2.39 29.77 11.50
N ALA A 385 -3.19 28.88 10.91
CA ALA A 385 -3.30 27.50 11.39
C ALA A 385 -1.97 26.73 11.31
N LEU A 386 -1.24 26.87 10.19
CA LEU A 386 0.05 26.22 9.97
C LEU A 386 1.17 26.73 10.87
N ARG A 387 0.96 27.87 11.55
CA ARG A 387 1.90 28.37 12.56
C ARG A 387 1.95 27.48 13.80
N HIS A 388 0.82 26.86 14.14
CA HIS A 388 0.66 26.04 15.34
C HIS A 388 0.56 24.55 15.02
N ASN A 389 0.02 24.20 13.86
CA ASN A 389 -0.14 22.80 13.46
C ASN A 389 1.22 22.12 13.24
N THR A 390 1.40 20.96 13.87
CA THR A 390 2.63 20.15 13.78
C THR A 390 2.41 18.78 13.12
N ALA A 391 1.26 18.54 12.50
CA ALA A 391 0.90 17.24 11.94
C ALA A 391 0.79 17.25 10.41
N LEU A 392 0.35 18.37 9.84
CA LEU A 392 0.14 18.50 8.40
C LEU A 392 1.47 18.54 7.67
N THR A 393 1.68 17.56 6.81
CA THR A 393 2.88 17.41 5.97
C THR A 393 2.61 17.77 4.52
N THR A 394 1.36 17.60 4.08
CA THR A 394 0.97 17.75 2.68
C THR A 394 -0.30 18.59 2.56
N LEU A 395 -0.21 19.68 1.79
CA LEU A 395 -1.31 20.61 1.58
C LEU A 395 -1.46 20.94 0.09
N TYR A 396 -2.61 20.60 -0.48
CA TYR A 396 -2.95 20.92 -1.88
C TYR A 396 -3.95 22.08 -1.96
N LEU A 397 -3.53 23.17 -2.60
CA LEU A 397 -4.29 24.41 -2.73
C LEU A 397 -4.50 24.84 -4.18
N GLY A 398 -4.41 23.92 -5.15
CA GLY A 398 -4.54 24.24 -6.57
C GLY A 398 -5.83 24.99 -6.94
N GLY A 399 -5.77 25.97 -7.86
CA GLY A 399 -6.96 26.59 -8.44
C GLY A 399 -7.82 27.42 -7.47
N ASN A 400 -7.20 28.12 -6.51
CA ASN A 400 -7.90 28.77 -5.40
C ASN A 400 -7.85 30.30 -5.41
N GLN A 401 -7.31 30.92 -6.46
CA GLN A 401 -7.24 32.39 -6.61
C GLN A 401 -6.48 33.05 -5.42
N ILE A 402 -5.45 32.38 -4.91
CA ILE A 402 -4.66 32.83 -3.75
C ILE A 402 -3.93 34.15 -4.03
N GLY A 403 -3.39 34.32 -5.24
CA GLY A 403 -2.68 35.53 -5.66
C GLY A 403 -1.38 35.79 -4.89
N ALA A 404 -0.70 36.89 -5.23
CA ALA A 404 0.59 37.23 -4.64
C ALA A 404 0.53 37.47 -3.11
N PHE A 405 -0.55 38.10 -2.61
CA PHE A 405 -0.71 38.39 -1.18
C PHE A 405 -1.09 37.16 -0.36
N GLY A 406 -1.89 36.24 -0.90
CA GLY A 406 -2.12 34.96 -0.24
C GLY A 406 -0.83 34.13 -0.17
N ALA A 407 -0.02 34.17 -1.22
CA ALA A 407 1.32 33.57 -1.22
C ALA A 407 2.24 34.18 -0.15
N GLN A 408 2.14 35.49 0.07
CA GLN A 408 2.86 36.19 1.13
C GLN A 408 2.52 35.64 2.52
N HIS A 409 1.23 35.52 2.83
CA HIS A 409 0.78 34.99 4.12
C HIS A 409 1.31 33.58 4.37
N LEU A 410 1.21 32.70 3.37
CA LEU A 410 1.77 31.35 3.44
C LEU A 410 3.30 31.38 3.63
N ALA A 411 4.01 32.18 2.83
CA ALA A 411 5.47 32.34 2.91
C ALA A 411 5.95 32.83 4.28
N ASP A 412 5.26 33.77 4.90
CA ASP A 412 5.66 34.32 6.20
C ASP A 412 5.63 33.27 7.32
N VAL A 413 4.75 32.28 7.22
CA VAL A 413 4.68 31.17 8.18
C VAL A 413 5.65 30.05 7.81
N PHE A 414 5.86 29.77 6.52
CA PHE A 414 6.81 28.75 6.07
C PHE A 414 8.24 29.01 6.53
N LYS A 415 8.64 30.27 6.76
CA LYS A 415 9.96 30.58 7.34
C LYS A 415 10.24 29.79 8.62
N LYS A 416 9.21 29.43 9.39
CA LYS A 416 9.32 28.76 10.69
C LYS A 416 8.60 27.41 10.78
N ASN A 417 7.63 27.12 9.92
CA ASN A 417 6.97 25.82 9.95
C ASN A 417 7.98 24.70 9.61
N THR A 418 8.05 23.69 10.47
CA THR A 418 9.02 22.58 10.36
C THR A 418 8.35 21.24 10.05
N THR A 419 7.10 21.24 9.61
CA THR A 419 6.33 20.00 9.40
C THR A 419 5.84 19.82 7.98
N LEU A 420 5.50 20.90 7.28
CA LEU A 420 5.02 20.84 5.91
C LEU A 420 6.16 20.54 4.94
N THR A 421 6.08 19.38 4.29
CA THR A 421 7.07 18.91 3.30
C THR A 421 6.59 19.09 1.87
N THR A 422 5.28 19.09 1.65
CA THR A 422 4.66 19.23 0.33
C THR A 422 3.62 20.33 0.33
N LEU A 423 3.80 21.29 -0.58
CA LEU A 423 2.85 22.36 -0.85
C LEU A 423 2.56 22.44 -2.35
N ASP A 424 1.29 22.31 -2.70
CA ASP A 424 0.82 22.52 -4.06
C ASP A 424 0.02 23.82 -4.18
N LEU A 425 0.48 24.70 -5.06
CA LEU A 425 -0.14 25.99 -5.38
C LEU A 425 -0.46 26.11 -6.88
N ILE A 426 -0.67 25.02 -7.61
CA ILE A 426 -0.99 25.07 -9.05
C ILE A 426 -2.13 26.04 -9.37
N GLY A 427 -2.03 26.85 -10.43
CA GLY A 427 -3.20 27.59 -10.92
C GLY A 427 -3.72 28.71 -9.98
N ASN A 428 -2.85 29.38 -9.23
CA ASN A 428 -3.24 30.35 -8.19
C ASN A 428 -2.95 31.82 -8.50
N GLN A 429 -2.48 32.15 -9.71
CA GLN A 429 -2.18 33.52 -10.13
C GLN A 429 -1.16 34.21 -9.21
N ILE A 430 -0.16 33.46 -8.74
CA ILE A 430 0.82 33.90 -7.74
C ILE A 430 1.71 35.04 -8.28
N GLY A 431 2.09 34.98 -9.57
CA GLY A 431 2.92 35.97 -10.26
C GLY A 431 4.34 36.10 -9.72
N ASP A 432 5.13 36.98 -10.34
CA ASP A 432 6.52 37.26 -9.92
C ASP A 432 6.63 37.72 -8.46
N LYS A 433 5.65 38.50 -7.99
CA LYS A 433 5.67 39.05 -6.64
C LYS A 433 5.42 37.98 -5.58
N GLY A 434 4.46 37.07 -5.82
CA GLY A 434 4.23 35.94 -4.94
C GLY A 434 5.40 34.95 -4.95
N ALA A 435 6.00 34.70 -6.13
CA ALA A 435 7.20 33.89 -6.25
C ALA A 435 8.39 34.47 -5.48
N GLN A 436 8.53 35.80 -5.44
CA GLN A 436 9.51 36.46 -4.59
C GLN A 436 9.29 36.14 -3.10
N TYR A 437 8.05 36.25 -2.59
CA TYR A 437 7.79 35.95 -1.18
C TYR A 437 8.09 34.49 -0.83
N LEU A 438 7.71 33.55 -1.70
CA LEU A 438 8.04 32.14 -1.53
C LEU A 438 9.55 31.90 -1.56
N ALA A 439 10.28 32.55 -2.46
CA ALA A 439 11.74 32.49 -2.51
C ALA A 439 12.38 33.01 -1.21
N ASP A 440 11.92 34.14 -0.69
CA ASP A 440 12.43 34.71 0.57
C ASP A 440 12.18 33.75 1.75
N ALA A 441 11.08 33.00 1.74
CA ALA A 441 10.80 31.98 2.75
C ALA A 441 11.70 30.73 2.60
N LEU A 442 11.92 30.26 1.37
CA LEU A 442 12.78 29.09 1.09
C LEU A 442 14.23 29.29 1.53
N GLN A 443 14.72 30.53 1.63
CA GLN A 443 16.06 30.81 2.16
C GLN A 443 16.21 30.42 3.64
N GLN A 444 15.10 30.38 4.39
CA GLN A 444 15.09 30.06 5.83
C GLN A 444 14.48 28.70 6.12
N ASN A 445 13.48 28.29 5.33
CA ASN A 445 12.84 27.00 5.49
C ASN A 445 13.73 25.87 4.96
N MET A 446 14.02 24.89 5.81
CA MET A 446 14.78 23.68 5.46
C MET A 446 13.95 22.41 5.66
N THR A 447 12.63 22.49 5.47
CA THR A 447 11.69 21.36 5.66
C THR A 447 10.99 21.00 4.37
N LEU A 448 10.56 22.00 3.60
CA LEU A 448 9.82 21.79 2.36
C LEU A 448 10.71 21.05 1.35
N THR A 449 10.20 19.93 0.84
CA THR A 449 10.86 19.10 -0.18
C THR A 449 10.19 19.25 -1.53
N THR A 450 8.88 19.53 -1.56
CA THR A 450 8.07 19.61 -2.77
C THR A 450 7.26 20.90 -2.80
N LEU A 451 7.47 21.69 -3.85
CA LEU A 451 6.71 22.91 -4.13
C LEU A 451 6.19 22.89 -5.58
N ASN A 452 4.87 22.84 -5.76
CA ASN A 452 4.25 22.96 -7.08
C ASN A 452 3.75 24.39 -7.32
N LEU A 453 4.30 25.04 -8.33
CA LEU A 453 3.94 26.39 -8.80
C LEU A 453 3.53 26.40 -10.27
N GLN A 454 3.07 25.28 -10.82
CA GLN A 454 2.59 25.20 -12.19
C GLN A 454 1.43 26.21 -12.45
N VAL A 455 1.34 26.78 -13.65
CA VAL A 455 0.23 27.67 -14.07
C VAL A 455 0.03 28.88 -13.13
N ASN A 456 1.09 29.64 -12.83
CA ASN A 456 1.04 30.73 -11.84
C ASN A 456 1.42 32.10 -12.35
N LEU A 457 1.56 32.27 -13.67
CA LEU A 457 1.95 33.55 -14.30
C LEU A 457 3.30 34.06 -13.78
N ILE A 458 4.21 33.16 -13.41
CA ILE A 458 5.56 33.48 -12.96
C ILE A 458 6.42 33.75 -14.19
N GLY A 459 7.12 34.89 -14.21
CA GLY A 459 8.06 35.26 -15.25
C GLY A 459 9.51 35.09 -14.81
N ASP A 460 10.43 35.55 -15.66
CA ASP A 460 11.87 35.48 -15.40
C ASP A 460 12.30 36.19 -14.11
N LYS A 461 11.54 37.18 -13.60
CA LYS A 461 11.91 37.89 -12.36
C LYS A 461 11.65 37.01 -11.14
N GLY A 462 10.47 36.40 -11.04
CA GLY A 462 10.13 35.47 -9.96
C GLY A 462 10.98 34.21 -10.00
N ALA A 463 11.18 33.64 -11.20
CA ALA A 463 12.03 32.47 -11.39
C ALA A 463 13.50 32.72 -10.99
N ARG A 464 14.04 33.93 -11.22
CA ARG A 464 15.37 34.31 -10.72
C ARG A 464 15.44 34.33 -9.20
N ARG A 465 14.42 34.87 -8.53
CA ARG A 465 14.35 34.85 -7.06
C ARG A 465 14.32 33.44 -6.50
N LEU A 466 13.54 32.55 -7.11
CA LEU A 466 13.52 31.12 -6.74
C LEU A 466 14.89 30.47 -6.94
N ALA A 467 15.58 30.77 -8.05
CA ALA A 467 16.93 30.26 -8.30
C ALA A 467 17.94 30.77 -7.25
N ASP A 468 17.89 32.05 -6.90
CA ASP A 468 18.74 32.64 -5.86
C ASP A 468 18.51 31.96 -4.49
N ALA A 469 17.25 31.72 -4.12
CA ALA A 469 16.91 31.02 -2.88
C ALA A 469 17.45 29.59 -2.84
N LEU A 470 17.36 28.86 -3.97
CA LEU A 470 17.87 27.50 -4.11
C LEU A 470 19.38 27.38 -4.06
N ILE A 471 20.16 28.48 -4.12
CA ILE A 471 21.60 28.41 -3.88
C ILE A 471 21.86 27.90 -2.46
N ASN A 472 21.10 28.40 -1.48
CA ASN A 472 21.25 28.11 -0.06
C ASN A 472 20.27 27.05 0.45
N ASN A 473 19.06 26.97 -0.12
CA ASN A 473 18.12 25.92 0.22
C ASN A 473 18.59 24.57 -0.34
N THR A 474 18.81 23.59 0.53
CA THR A 474 19.30 22.26 0.16
C THR A 474 18.26 21.15 0.31
N THR A 475 17.06 21.47 0.80
CA THR A 475 16.03 20.48 1.13
C THR A 475 14.97 20.35 0.04
N LEU A 476 14.72 21.41 -0.74
CA LEU A 476 13.76 21.36 -1.84
C LEU A 476 14.32 20.48 -2.97
N THR A 477 13.69 19.34 -3.20
CA THR A 477 14.06 18.33 -4.20
C THR A 477 13.07 18.27 -5.35
N THR A 478 11.91 18.92 -5.24
CA THR A 478 10.92 19.03 -6.31
C THR A 478 10.39 20.46 -6.36
N LEU A 479 10.60 21.12 -7.50
CA LEU A 479 10.01 22.42 -7.83
C LEU A 479 9.38 22.32 -9.21
N ASP A 480 8.06 22.36 -9.28
CA ASP A 480 7.33 22.38 -10.55
C ASP A 480 6.97 23.82 -10.93
N LEU A 481 7.40 24.23 -12.12
CA LEU A 481 7.14 25.55 -12.70
C LEU A 481 6.58 25.44 -14.13
N HIS A 482 6.10 24.29 -14.57
CA HIS A 482 5.56 24.14 -15.92
C HIS A 482 4.41 25.13 -16.18
N ASN A 483 4.19 25.46 -17.45
CA ASN A 483 3.12 26.38 -17.87
C ASN A 483 3.19 27.76 -17.16
N ASN A 484 4.42 28.25 -16.92
CA ASN A 484 4.72 29.63 -16.55
C ASN A 484 5.42 30.37 -17.72
N GLN A 485 5.77 31.63 -17.52
CA GLN A 485 6.35 32.50 -18.55
C GLN A 485 7.87 32.64 -18.37
N ILE A 486 8.56 31.50 -18.26
CA ILE A 486 9.99 31.43 -17.91
C ILE A 486 10.79 31.05 -19.16
N LYS A 487 11.92 31.71 -19.38
CA LYS A 487 12.84 31.33 -20.46
C LYS A 487 13.54 30.01 -20.17
N GLU A 488 13.71 29.19 -21.21
CA GLU A 488 14.33 27.86 -21.17
C GLU A 488 15.68 27.84 -20.41
N LYS A 489 16.57 28.82 -20.64
CA LYS A 489 17.86 28.91 -19.94
C LYS A 489 17.70 28.96 -18.41
N LEU A 490 16.68 29.66 -17.92
CA LEU A 490 16.45 29.80 -16.49
C LEU A 490 15.76 28.56 -15.91
N GLU A 491 14.87 27.91 -16.68
CA GLU A 491 14.30 26.62 -16.30
C GLU A 491 15.38 25.55 -16.16
N TYR A 492 16.34 25.49 -17.09
CA TYR A 492 17.48 24.58 -17.01
C TYR A 492 18.29 24.81 -15.73
N ARG A 493 18.58 26.08 -15.41
CA ARG A 493 19.29 26.44 -14.18
C ARG A 493 18.56 25.99 -12.91
N LEU A 494 17.24 26.15 -12.86
CA LEU A 494 16.42 25.68 -11.74
C LEU A 494 16.45 24.16 -11.62
N LYS A 495 16.36 23.44 -12.75
CA LYS A 495 16.48 21.98 -12.79
C LYS A 495 17.84 21.48 -12.28
N GLU A 496 18.94 22.14 -12.65
CA GLU A 496 20.28 21.81 -12.11
C GLU A 496 20.34 21.97 -10.58
N LEU A 497 19.79 23.06 -10.04
CA LEU A 497 19.81 23.33 -8.59
C LEU A 497 18.98 22.28 -7.82
N ILE A 498 17.84 21.88 -8.38
CA ILE A 498 16.99 20.82 -7.82
C ILE A 498 17.70 19.46 -7.88
N GLU A 499 18.34 19.12 -8.99
CA GLU A 499 19.09 17.86 -9.13
C GLU A 499 20.28 17.80 -8.15
N ARG A 500 20.98 18.92 -7.95
CA ARG A 500 22.02 19.05 -6.92
C ARG A 500 21.46 18.73 -5.52
N ASN A 501 20.27 19.23 -5.19
CA ASN A 501 19.64 18.96 -3.90
C ASN A 501 19.23 17.48 -3.74
N LYS A 502 18.70 16.85 -4.80
CA LYS A 502 18.39 15.40 -4.81
C LYS A 502 19.62 14.53 -4.59
N GLN A 503 20.76 14.89 -5.19
CA GLN A 503 22.01 14.16 -5.01
C GLN A 503 22.50 14.23 -3.57
N ARG A 504 22.42 15.40 -2.92
CA ARG A 504 22.81 15.61 -1.51
C ARG A 504 21.94 14.86 -0.50
N THR A 505 20.70 14.55 -0.85
CA THR A 505 19.78 13.82 0.05
C THR A 505 19.94 12.30 -0.04
N LYS A 506 20.65 11.79 -1.07
CA LYS A 506 20.95 10.36 -1.25
C LYS A 506 22.30 9.95 -0.67
N SER A 507 23.20 10.91 -0.44
CA SER A 507 24.48 10.76 0.27
C SER A 507 24.30 10.92 1.77
#